data_AF-A0A2V6SMC3-F1
#
_entry.id   AF-A0A2V6SMC3-F1
#
_cell.length_a   1.000
_cell.length_b   1.000
_cell.length_c   1.000
_cell.angle_alpha   90.00
_cell.angle_beta   90.00
_cell.angle_gamma   90.00
#
_symmetry.space_group_name_H-M   'P 1'
#
loop_
_entity.id
_entity.type
_entity.pdbx_description
1 polymer ?
#
loop_
_entity_poly.entity_id
_entity_poly.type
_entity_poly.pdbx_seq_one_letter_code
_entity_poly.pdbx_strand_id
1 'polypeptide(L)'
;MGLLPESAEIVLLNLQVSSETGDPRITSKAGDARDLRAFGDQSFDLVHSNSLIEHVGSLEDQARMAAEIRRVAAGYFVQTPNRYFPIEPHFLVPAFQFLPVALRVRLARRFRPGWYHGGDVAAAVRDAREIRLLSERELR
;
A
#
# COMPACT_ATOMS: atom_id res chain seq x y z
N MET A 1 -10.32 -23.43 -11.24
CA MET A 1 -11.24 -23.39 -10.08
C MET A 1 -11.03 -22.05 -9.41
N GLY A 2 -11.99 -21.13 -9.50
CA GLY A 2 -11.86 -19.79 -8.93
C GLY A 2 -11.86 -19.85 -7.41
N LEU A 3 -10.99 -19.06 -6.77
CA LEU A 3 -10.88 -18.99 -5.30
C LEU A 3 -12.07 -18.29 -4.63
N LEU A 4 -12.94 -17.64 -5.42
CA LEU A 4 -14.11 -16.90 -4.95
C LEU A 4 -15.41 -17.48 -5.53
N PRO A 5 -16.54 -17.39 -4.80
CA PRO A 5 -17.85 -17.75 -5.31
C PRO A 5 -18.18 -17.04 -6.64
N GLU A 6 -18.97 -17.67 -7.50
CA GLU A 6 -19.41 -17.04 -8.76
C GLU A 6 -20.24 -15.78 -8.52
N SER A 7 -20.95 -15.70 -7.40
CA SER A 7 -21.75 -14.56 -6.97
C SER A 7 -20.96 -13.43 -6.33
N ALA A 8 -19.63 -13.54 -6.19
CA ALA A 8 -18.83 -12.49 -5.58
C ALA A 8 -18.74 -11.26 -6.48
N GLU A 9 -19.04 -10.09 -5.94
CA GLU A 9 -18.81 -8.79 -6.57
C GLU A 9 -17.55 -8.15 -5.96
N ILE A 10 -16.68 -7.60 -6.80
CA ILE A 10 -15.38 -7.07 -6.37
C ILE A 10 -15.30 -5.61 -6.77
N VAL A 11 -14.99 -4.73 -5.80
CA VAL A 11 -14.63 -3.34 -6.09
C VAL A 11 -13.12 -3.19 -5.98
N LEU A 12 -12.47 -2.90 -7.11
CA LEU A 12 -11.05 -2.58 -7.15
C LEU A 12 -10.87 -1.07 -6.99
N LEU A 13 -10.39 -0.64 -5.82
CA LEU A 13 -10.13 0.77 -5.52
C LEU A 13 -8.63 1.07 -5.69
N ASN A 14 -8.31 1.98 -6.61
CA ASN A 14 -6.96 2.51 -6.83
C ASN A 14 -7.04 4.03 -7.00
N LEU A 15 -5.90 4.72 -7.06
CA LEU A 15 -5.88 6.18 -7.34
C LEU A 15 -6.42 6.52 -8.75
N GLN A 16 -6.43 5.55 -9.66
CA GLN A 16 -6.93 5.68 -11.02
C GLN A 16 -7.79 4.46 -11.37
N VAL A 17 -8.80 4.68 -12.22
CA VAL A 17 -9.63 3.58 -12.74
C VAL A 17 -8.81 2.75 -13.72
N SER A 18 -8.85 1.43 -13.55
CA SER A 18 -8.29 0.47 -14.51
C SER A 18 -9.33 0.17 -15.59
N SER A 19 -8.95 0.29 -16.87
CA SER A 19 -9.81 0.00 -18.02
C SER A 19 -9.95 -1.51 -18.32
N GLU A 20 -9.06 -2.33 -17.76
CA GLU A 20 -8.99 -3.77 -18.02
C GLU A 20 -9.03 -4.52 -16.68
N THR A 21 -10.21 -5.00 -16.32
CA THR A 21 -10.37 -5.88 -15.14
C THR A 21 -10.37 -7.36 -15.52
N GLY A 22 -10.65 -7.68 -16.80
CA GLY A 22 -10.68 -9.05 -17.33
C GLY A 22 -11.83 -9.93 -16.81
N ASP A 23 -12.58 -9.46 -15.81
CA ASP A 23 -13.70 -10.16 -15.18
C ASP A 23 -14.86 -9.18 -14.94
N PRO A 24 -16.08 -9.45 -15.44
CA PRO A 24 -17.22 -8.56 -15.30
C PRO A 24 -17.68 -8.37 -13.84
N ARG A 25 -17.24 -9.23 -12.92
CA ARG A 25 -17.52 -9.10 -11.48
C ARG A 25 -16.67 -8.03 -10.79
N ILE A 26 -15.61 -7.55 -11.45
CA ILE A 26 -14.72 -6.53 -10.92
C ILE A 26 -15.12 -5.16 -11.44
N THR A 27 -15.56 -4.28 -10.55
CA THR A 27 -15.78 -2.86 -10.82
C THR A 27 -14.57 -2.05 -10.34
N SER A 28 -13.88 -1.36 -11.25
CA SER A 28 -12.79 -0.46 -10.87
C SER A 28 -13.32 0.93 -10.50
N LYS A 29 -12.83 1.49 -9.39
CA LYS A 29 -13.13 2.85 -8.93
C LYS A 29 -11.85 3.60 -8.58
N ALA A 30 -11.84 4.89 -8.88
CA ALA A 30 -10.79 5.79 -8.40
C ALA A 30 -11.13 6.29 -6.99
N GLY A 31 -10.17 6.24 -6.08
CA GLY A 31 -10.30 6.81 -4.75
C GLY A 31 -9.06 6.64 -3.88
N ASP A 32 -9.06 7.35 -2.75
CA ASP A 32 -8.00 7.31 -1.75
C ASP A 32 -8.43 6.39 -0.60
N ALA A 33 -7.63 5.40 -0.26
CA ALA A 33 -7.95 4.47 0.83
C ALA A 33 -8.01 5.14 2.22
N ARG A 34 -7.53 6.38 2.34
CA ARG A 34 -7.64 7.21 3.56
C ARG A 34 -8.98 7.95 3.67
N ASP A 35 -9.78 8.00 2.61
CA ASP A 35 -11.12 8.62 2.57
C ASP A 35 -12.06 7.79 1.68
N LEU A 36 -12.77 6.86 2.31
CA LEU A 36 -13.75 5.96 1.70
C LEU A 36 -15.19 6.45 1.90
N ARG A 37 -15.43 7.75 2.06
CA ARG A 37 -16.79 8.31 2.26
C ARG A 37 -17.79 8.00 1.13
N ALA A 38 -17.30 7.61 -0.05
CA ALA A 38 -18.14 7.13 -1.15
C ALA A 38 -18.78 5.76 -0.87
N PHE A 39 -18.33 5.06 0.17
CA PHE A 39 -18.83 3.78 0.63
C PHE A 39 -19.46 3.93 2.02
N GLY A 40 -20.66 3.36 2.18
CA GLY A 40 -21.36 3.36 3.44
C GLY A 40 -20.66 2.51 4.50
N ASP A 41 -21.10 2.66 5.75
CA ASP A 41 -20.64 1.79 6.83
C ASP A 41 -21.06 0.36 6.56
N GLN A 42 -20.15 -0.59 6.79
CA GLN A 42 -20.39 -2.03 6.59
C GLN A 42 -20.95 -2.39 5.20
N SER A 43 -20.58 -1.63 4.16
CA SER A 43 -21.02 -1.89 2.78
C SER A 43 -20.29 -3.05 2.09
N PHE A 44 -19.26 -3.62 2.73
CA PHE A 44 -18.50 -4.76 2.22
C PHE A 44 -18.44 -5.90 3.24
N ASP A 45 -18.55 -7.14 2.76
CA ASP A 45 -18.33 -8.33 3.61
C ASP A 45 -16.85 -8.45 3.99
N LEU A 46 -15.94 -8.16 3.05
CA LEU A 46 -14.50 -8.30 3.20
C LEU A 46 -13.75 -7.18 2.49
N VAL A 47 -12.75 -6.60 3.16
CA VAL A 47 -11.72 -5.77 2.52
C VAL A 47 -10.38 -6.49 2.49
N HIS A 48 -9.74 -6.53 1.33
CA HIS A 48 -8.39 -7.03 1.16
C HIS A 48 -7.46 -5.88 0.76
N SER A 49 -6.39 -5.68 1.52
CA SER A 49 -5.35 -4.67 1.23
C SER A 49 -3.99 -5.33 1.24
N ASN A 50 -3.28 -5.24 0.12
CA ASN A 50 -2.00 -5.92 -0.09
C ASN A 50 -0.92 -4.90 -0.40
N SER A 51 0.04 -4.74 0.52
CA SER A 51 1.22 -3.87 0.37
C SER A 51 0.87 -2.43 -0.04
N LEU A 52 -0.15 -1.86 0.62
CA LEU A 52 -0.64 -0.50 0.34
C LEU A 52 -0.41 0.45 1.52
N ILE A 53 -0.66 -0.01 2.75
CA ILE A 53 -0.66 0.85 3.94
C ILE A 53 0.71 1.49 4.21
N GLU A 54 1.81 0.89 3.79
CA GLU A 54 3.15 1.47 3.87
C GLU A 54 3.37 2.65 2.91
N HIS A 55 2.50 2.85 1.91
CA HIS A 55 2.60 3.88 0.88
C HIS A 55 1.66 5.07 1.11
N VAL A 56 0.72 4.99 2.05
CA VAL A 56 -0.29 6.07 2.23
C VAL A 56 0.23 7.32 2.94
N GLY A 57 1.47 7.29 3.42
CA GLY A 57 2.16 8.46 3.98
C GLY A 57 2.57 8.29 5.45
N SER A 58 2.12 9.21 6.30
CA SER A 58 2.48 9.25 7.72
C SER A 58 1.79 8.15 8.54
N LEU A 59 2.18 8.00 9.81
CA LEU A 59 1.47 7.09 10.73
C LEU A 59 -0.01 7.49 10.90
N GLU A 60 -0.29 8.80 10.84
CA GLU A 60 -1.66 9.33 10.91
C GLU A 60 -2.46 8.96 9.65
N ASP A 61 -1.83 8.99 8.47
CA ASP A 61 -2.43 8.51 7.22
C ASP A 61 -2.73 7.01 7.28
N GLN A 62 -1.80 6.23 7.83
CA GLN A 62 -1.96 4.78 8.05
C GLN A 62 -3.13 4.49 8.98
N ALA A 63 -3.24 5.25 10.07
CA ALA A 63 -4.36 5.16 11.00
C ALA A 63 -5.70 5.54 10.35
N ARG A 64 -5.73 6.58 9.50
CA ARG A 64 -6.93 6.95 8.72
C ARG A 64 -7.38 5.83 7.79
N MET A 65 -6.46 5.26 7.02
CA MET A 65 -6.76 4.12 6.15
C MET A 65 -7.29 2.93 6.96
N ALA A 66 -6.65 2.60 8.08
CA ALA A 66 -7.11 1.52 8.95
C ALA A 66 -8.52 1.77 9.52
N ALA A 67 -8.82 3.02 9.90
CA ALA A 67 -10.16 3.41 10.38
C ALA A 67 -11.21 3.27 9.28
N GLU A 68 -10.92 3.71 8.05
CA GLU A 68 -11.83 3.58 6.92
C GLU A 68 -12.08 2.12 6.55
N ILE A 69 -11.05 1.27 6.53
CA ILE A 69 -11.20 -0.19 6.30
C ILE A 69 -12.13 -0.81 7.33
N ARG A 70 -11.94 -0.49 8.62
CA ARG A 70 -12.78 -1.00 9.72
C ARG A 70 -14.21 -0.50 9.65
N ARG A 71 -14.43 0.72 9.14
CA ARG A 71 -15.75 1.33 9.01
C ARG A 71 -16.55 0.65 7.89
N VAL A 72 -15.95 0.48 6.71
CA VAL A 72 -16.68 0.03 5.51
C VAL A 72 -16.90 -1.47 5.44
N ALA A 73 -16.22 -2.28 6.25
CA ALA A 73 -16.27 -3.75 6.13
C ALA A 73 -16.46 -4.50 7.43
N ALA A 74 -17.12 -5.66 7.34
CA ALA A 74 -17.31 -6.58 8.46
C ALA A 74 -16.04 -7.40 8.77
N GLY A 75 -15.30 -7.79 7.73
CA GLY A 75 -13.99 -8.45 7.84
C GLY A 75 -12.93 -7.75 7.01
N TYR A 76 -11.66 -7.91 7.38
CA TYR A 76 -10.55 -7.39 6.59
C TYR A 76 -9.27 -8.23 6.71
N PHE A 77 -8.47 -8.22 5.66
CA PHE A 77 -7.10 -8.71 5.65
C PHE A 77 -6.19 -7.61 5.09
N VAL A 78 -5.28 -7.11 5.94
CA VAL A 78 -4.31 -6.09 5.58
C VAL A 78 -2.92 -6.68 5.71
N GLN A 79 -2.20 -6.77 4.60
CA GLN A 79 -0.82 -7.24 4.54
C GLN A 79 0.10 -6.05 4.23
N THR A 80 1.18 -5.94 4.99
CA THR A 80 2.26 -4.97 4.78
C THR A 80 3.60 -5.63 5.14
N PRO A 81 4.74 -5.20 4.57
CA PRO A 81 6.02 -5.72 4.97
C PRO A 81 6.42 -5.28 6.40
N ASN A 82 7.08 -6.18 7.12
CA ASN A 82 7.58 -5.90 8.45
C ASN A 82 8.81 -4.98 8.40
N ARG A 83 8.76 -3.85 9.12
CA ARG A 83 9.90 -2.93 9.30
C ARG A 83 11.20 -3.62 9.70
N TYR A 84 11.14 -4.72 10.46
CA TYR A 84 12.32 -5.42 10.97
C TYR A 84 12.78 -6.60 10.11
N PHE A 85 12.21 -6.82 8.93
CA PHE A 85 12.74 -7.82 8.00
C PHE A 85 14.14 -7.39 7.50
N PRO A 86 15.15 -8.30 7.47
CA PRO A 86 16.54 -7.91 7.27
C PRO A 86 16.85 -7.33 5.88
N ILE A 87 16.09 -7.74 4.86
CA ILE A 87 16.21 -7.24 3.50
C ILE A 87 15.03 -6.32 3.23
N GLU A 88 15.29 -5.06 2.90
CA GLU A 88 14.18 -4.17 2.57
C GLU A 88 13.50 -4.65 1.27
N PRO A 89 12.17 -4.88 1.25
CA PRO A 89 11.51 -5.60 0.15
C PRO A 89 11.37 -4.79 -1.15
N HIS A 90 11.46 -3.46 -1.11
CA HIS A 90 11.29 -2.58 -2.27
C HIS A 90 12.62 -2.30 -2.97
N PHE A 91 13.69 -2.13 -2.20
CA PHE A 91 15.04 -1.82 -2.65
C PHE A 91 15.94 -3.05 -2.65
N LEU A 92 15.56 -4.15 -2.01
CA LEU A 92 16.37 -5.38 -1.90
C LEU A 92 17.78 -5.15 -1.31
N VAL A 93 17.92 -4.10 -0.52
CA VAL A 93 19.18 -3.73 0.15
C VAL A 93 19.04 -4.05 1.65
N PRO A 94 20.02 -4.76 2.25
CA PRO A 94 20.00 -5.05 3.67
C PRO A 94 19.89 -3.79 4.53
N ALA A 95 18.97 -3.81 5.50
CA ALA A 95 18.74 -2.74 6.46
C ALA A 95 18.45 -1.33 5.87
N PHE A 96 18.03 -1.24 4.60
CA PHE A 96 17.84 0.03 3.91
C PHE A 96 16.85 0.97 4.61
N GLN A 97 15.77 0.43 5.17
CA GLN A 97 14.73 1.16 5.89
C GLN A 97 15.22 1.86 7.18
N PHE A 98 16.39 1.48 7.71
CA PHE A 98 16.99 2.09 8.89
C PHE A 98 18.00 3.19 8.55
N LEU A 99 18.36 3.33 7.28
CA LEU A 99 19.35 4.31 6.85
C LEU A 99 18.77 5.74 6.88
N PRO A 100 19.58 6.74 7.23
CA PRO A 100 19.21 8.14 7.06
C PRO A 100 18.80 8.42 5.61
N VAL A 101 17.84 9.33 5.40
CA VAL A 101 17.29 9.66 4.06
C VAL A 101 18.41 9.98 3.06
N ALA A 102 19.42 10.75 3.46
CA ALA A 102 20.54 11.10 2.59
C ALA A 102 21.31 9.88 2.08
N LEU A 103 21.47 8.84 2.91
CA LEU A 103 22.14 7.61 2.52
C LEU A 103 21.24 6.76 1.62
N ARG A 104 19.94 6.68 1.93
CA ARG A 104 18.95 6.02 1.07
C ARG A 104 18.96 6.62 -0.34
N VAL A 105 18.90 7.95 -0.45
CA VAL A 105 18.98 8.69 -1.72
C VAL A 105 20.28 8.38 -2.46
N ARG A 106 21.43 8.41 -1.76
CA ARG A 106 22.74 8.12 -2.38
C ARG A 106 22.80 6.69 -2.94
N LEU A 107 22.36 5.71 -2.17
CA LEU A 107 22.36 4.30 -2.58
C LEU A 107 21.38 4.02 -3.71
N ALA A 108 20.15 4.56 -3.63
CA ALA A 108 19.15 4.46 -4.67
C ALA A 108 19.67 5.01 -6.01
N ARG A 109 20.29 6.20 -5.99
CA ARG A 109 20.86 6.81 -7.19
C ARG A 109 22.08 6.07 -7.74
N ARG A 110 22.90 5.46 -6.88
CA ARG A 110 24.14 4.77 -7.28
C ARG A 110 23.87 3.39 -7.88
N PHE A 111 23.01 2.61 -7.24
CA PHE A 111 22.80 1.20 -7.59
C PHE A 111 21.49 0.94 -8.32
N ARG A 112 20.56 1.90 -8.32
CA ARG A 112 19.20 1.79 -8.89
C ARG A 112 18.51 0.47 -8.54
N PRO A 113 18.44 0.11 -7.24
CA PRO A 113 17.99 -1.21 -6.88
C PRO A 113 16.45 -1.27 -6.81
N GLY A 114 15.88 -2.42 -7.14
CA GLY A 114 14.45 -2.71 -6.99
C GLY A 114 13.52 -1.70 -7.68
N TRP A 115 12.56 -1.14 -6.93
CA TRP A 115 11.52 -0.20 -7.37
C TRP A 115 12.01 1.23 -7.66
N TYR A 116 13.31 1.50 -7.65
CA TYR A 116 13.81 2.83 -7.96
C TYR A 116 13.64 3.16 -9.45
N HIS A 117 12.75 4.10 -9.76
CA HIS A 117 12.38 4.46 -11.15
C HIS A 117 13.40 5.35 -11.88
N GLY A 118 14.52 5.70 -11.23
CA GLY A 118 15.46 6.67 -11.78
C GLY A 118 14.97 8.11 -11.62
N GLY A 119 15.73 9.07 -12.15
CA GLY A 119 15.36 10.49 -12.13
C GLY A 119 16.34 11.41 -11.41
N ASP A 120 15.86 12.63 -11.13
CA ASP A 120 16.62 13.68 -10.47
C ASP A 120 16.75 13.44 -8.95
N VAL A 121 17.47 14.33 -8.27
CA VAL A 121 17.64 14.24 -6.81
C VAL A 121 16.30 14.35 -6.09
N ALA A 122 15.36 15.13 -6.61
CA ALA A 122 14.04 15.30 -6.01
C ALA A 122 13.21 14.02 -6.08
N ALA A 123 13.24 13.30 -7.21
CA ALA A 123 12.63 11.97 -7.37
C ALA A 123 13.21 10.98 -6.37
N ALA A 124 14.53 10.89 -6.25
CA ALA A 124 15.16 10.01 -5.28
C ALA A 124 14.79 10.32 -3.82
N VAL A 125 14.59 11.60 -3.49
CA VAL A 125 14.12 12.01 -2.16
C VAL A 125 12.66 11.62 -1.94
N ARG A 126 11.80 11.71 -2.96
CA ARG A 126 10.40 11.26 -2.87
C ARG A 126 10.34 9.75 -2.66
N ASP A 127 10.97 8.96 -3.52
CA ASP A 127 10.99 7.49 -3.43
C ASP A 127 11.56 7.02 -2.08
N ALA A 128 12.65 7.65 -1.61
CA ALA A 128 13.24 7.32 -0.32
C ALA A 128 12.36 7.68 0.89
N ARG A 129 11.31 8.50 0.72
CA ARG A 129 10.38 8.91 1.77
C ARG A 129 8.99 8.32 1.62
N GLU A 130 8.67 7.79 0.44
CA GLU A 130 7.37 7.25 0.09
C GLU A 130 6.96 6.07 0.98
N ILE A 131 7.93 5.21 1.31
CA ILE A 131 7.68 3.99 2.07
C ILE A 131 7.88 4.22 3.57
N ARG A 132 6.82 3.97 4.34
CA ARG A 132 6.83 3.93 5.80
C ARG A 132 6.42 2.54 6.29
N LEU A 133 7.38 1.66 6.46
CA LEU A 133 7.15 0.32 7.01
C LEU A 133 6.67 0.39 8.48
N LEU A 134 5.68 -0.45 8.79
CA LEU A 134 5.12 -0.61 10.13
C LEU A 134 5.87 -1.69 10.93
N SER A 135 5.98 -1.45 12.23
CA SER A 135 6.39 -2.44 13.22
C SER A 135 5.17 -3.13 13.84
N GLU A 136 5.40 -4.28 14.49
CA GLU A 136 4.36 -4.98 15.26
C GLU A 136 3.65 -4.08 16.28
N ARG A 137 4.39 -3.14 16.91
CA ARG A 137 3.82 -2.21 17.89
C ARG A 137 2.84 -1.20 17.28
N GLU A 138 3.03 -0.87 16.01
CA GLU A 138 2.17 0.07 15.28
C GLU A 138 0.96 -0.62 14.63
N LEU A 139 0.93 -1.97 14.64
CA LEU A 139 -0.19 -2.77 14.15
C LEU A 139 -1.20 -3.14 15.26
N ARG A 140 -0.90 -2.80 16.52
CA ARG A 140 -1.72 -3.14 17.69
C ARG A 140 -2.71 -2.05 18.06
#